data_AF-A0A7C1VZP3-F1
#
_entry.id   AF-A0A7C1VZP3-F1
#
_cell.length_a   1.000
_cell.length_b   1.000
_cell.length_c   1.000
_cell.angle_alpha   90.00
_cell.angle_beta   90.00
_cell.angle_gamma   90.00
#
_symmetry.space_group_name_H-M   'P 1'
#
loop_
_entity.id
_entity.type
_entity.pdbx_description
1 polymer ?
#
loop_
_entity_poly.entity_id
_entity_poly.type
_entity_poly.pdbx_seq_one_letter_code
_entity_poly.pdbx_strand_id
1 'polypeptide(L)'
;MSDWLMTLPQYFIPQHILSVIMHKLTQSNISWFKNGFIRFISWKFKVDITEAEQQDITQYSSFNAFFTRELRKGIRPIAVGDGVVASPVDGAISQLGPIVDNAIVQAKGRNYKVDELLAGDILLSERFKHGQFATIYLSPRDYHRIHMPLTGRLKSMSYVPGKLFSVNPRTARAVPKLFARNERVICVFDTDFGEIVLVLVGAIFVGSMQTVWSGQITPPYGKHIQRWDYEGDEAITLEKGQEMGRFNMGSTVVMLLPESMNTFSQEWQAGKKIRLGQALN
;
A
#
# COMPACT_ATOMS: atom_id res chain seq x y z
N MET A 1 -22.06 2.51 -18.76
CA MET A 1 -22.11 3.61 -17.77
C MET A 1 -20.73 4.22 -17.64
N SER A 2 -20.61 5.55 -17.61
CA SER A 2 -19.32 6.21 -17.46
C SER A 2 -18.70 5.88 -16.09
N ASP A 3 -17.36 5.68 -16.05
CA ASP A 3 -16.61 5.43 -14.81
C ASP A 3 -16.97 6.50 -13.73
N TRP A 4 -17.23 7.73 -14.15
CA TRP A 4 -17.66 8.87 -13.32
C TRP A 4 -18.97 8.62 -12.55
N LEU A 5 -20.05 8.21 -13.25
CA LEU A 5 -21.37 8.02 -12.63
C LEU A 5 -21.32 6.96 -11.52
N MET A 6 -20.53 5.90 -11.71
CA MET A 6 -20.34 4.85 -10.72
C MET A 6 -19.48 5.28 -9.52
N THR A 7 -18.71 6.36 -9.65
CA THR A 7 -17.85 6.89 -8.57
C THR A 7 -18.50 8.04 -7.80
N LEU A 8 -19.52 8.69 -8.39
CA LEU A 8 -20.24 9.81 -7.79
C LEU A 8 -20.74 9.53 -6.34
N PRO A 9 -21.29 8.34 -6.02
CA PRO A 9 -21.76 8.06 -4.65
C PRO A 9 -20.64 8.17 -3.61
N GLN A 10 -19.38 7.86 -3.98
CA GLN A 10 -18.25 7.93 -3.05
C GLN A 10 -18.02 9.34 -2.51
N TYR A 11 -18.44 10.39 -3.22
CA TYR A 11 -18.29 11.78 -2.76
C TYR A 11 -19.25 12.15 -1.63
N PHE A 12 -20.38 11.43 -1.49
CA PHE A 12 -21.43 11.74 -0.51
C PHE A 12 -21.45 10.76 0.66
N ILE A 13 -20.87 9.58 0.50
CA ILE A 13 -20.82 8.56 1.56
C ILE A 13 -19.92 9.05 2.72
N PRO A 14 -20.31 8.86 4.00
CA PRO A 14 -19.48 9.19 5.15
C PRO A 14 -18.34 8.16 5.32
N GLN A 15 -17.32 8.27 4.47
CA GLN A 15 -16.25 7.26 4.30
C GLN A 15 -15.54 6.88 5.62
N HIS A 16 -15.22 7.86 6.47
CA HIS A 16 -14.54 7.61 7.75
C HIS A 16 -15.44 6.88 8.76
N ILE A 17 -16.71 7.28 8.88
CA ILE A 17 -17.67 6.61 9.78
C ILE A 17 -17.82 5.15 9.37
N LEU A 18 -18.01 4.89 8.08
CA LEU A 18 -18.07 3.53 7.56
C LEU A 18 -16.78 2.74 7.79
N SER A 19 -15.61 3.38 7.68
CA SER A 19 -14.32 2.74 7.92
C SER A 19 -14.09 2.44 9.40
N VAL A 20 -14.56 3.29 10.33
CA VAL A 20 -14.56 2.99 11.78
C VAL A 20 -15.48 1.80 12.08
N ILE A 21 -16.68 1.77 11.50
CA ILE A 21 -17.62 0.65 11.68
C ILE A 21 -16.99 -0.64 11.16
N MET A 22 -16.43 -0.62 9.94
CA MET A 22 -15.77 -1.79 9.37
C MET A 22 -14.59 -2.25 10.22
N HIS A 23 -13.76 -1.33 10.72
CA HIS A 23 -12.65 -1.68 11.61
C HIS A 23 -13.13 -2.41 12.87
N LYS A 24 -14.24 -1.97 13.49
CA LYS A 24 -14.83 -2.68 14.64
C LYS A 24 -15.38 -4.05 14.25
N LEU A 25 -16.08 -4.15 13.12
CA LEU A 25 -16.65 -5.42 12.63
C LEU A 25 -15.56 -6.45 12.33
N THR A 26 -14.50 -6.03 11.65
CA THR A 26 -13.39 -6.90 11.23
C THR A 26 -12.57 -7.43 12.42
N GLN A 27 -12.57 -6.72 13.55
CA GLN A 27 -11.96 -7.16 14.81
C GLN A 27 -12.88 -7.99 15.72
N SER A 28 -14.11 -8.27 15.30
CA SER A 28 -15.02 -9.09 16.11
C SER A 28 -14.47 -10.51 16.32
N ASN A 29 -14.47 -10.96 17.58
CA ASN A 29 -14.06 -12.30 17.98
C ASN A 29 -15.24 -13.30 18.01
N ILE A 30 -16.45 -12.87 17.63
CA ILE A 30 -17.65 -13.72 17.63
C ILE A 30 -17.50 -14.81 16.56
N SER A 31 -17.33 -16.07 16.99
CA SER A 31 -16.94 -17.19 16.11
C SER A 31 -17.83 -17.41 14.90
N TRP A 32 -19.15 -17.45 15.06
CA TRP A 32 -20.06 -17.68 13.93
C TRP A 32 -20.00 -16.52 12.91
N PHE A 33 -19.88 -15.29 13.41
CA PHE A 33 -19.83 -14.08 12.59
C PHE A 33 -18.51 -13.99 11.82
N LYS A 34 -17.37 -14.07 12.51
CA LYS A 34 -16.05 -13.99 11.87
C LYS A 34 -15.86 -15.12 10.86
N ASN A 35 -16.25 -16.35 11.19
CA ASN A 35 -16.09 -17.49 10.29
C ASN A 35 -17.00 -17.37 9.07
N GLY A 36 -18.25 -16.91 9.26
CA GLY A 36 -19.16 -16.61 8.16
C GLY A 36 -18.61 -15.51 7.24
N PHE A 37 -18.04 -14.45 7.82
CA PHE A 37 -17.49 -13.34 7.05
C PHE A 37 -16.22 -13.73 6.28
N ILE A 38 -15.31 -14.48 6.90
CA ILE A 38 -14.12 -15.04 6.23
C ILE A 38 -14.53 -15.93 5.05
N ARG A 39 -15.51 -16.84 5.23
CA ARG A 39 -16.01 -17.70 4.15
C ARG A 39 -16.61 -16.89 3.00
N PHE A 40 -17.43 -15.89 3.32
CA PHE A 40 -18.05 -15.02 2.32
C PHE A 40 -17.00 -14.27 1.48
N ILE A 41 -16.02 -13.63 2.12
CA ILE A 41 -14.95 -12.90 1.43
C ILE A 41 -14.07 -13.86 0.62
N SER A 42 -13.71 -15.01 1.20
CA SER A 42 -12.91 -16.04 0.52
C SER A 42 -13.59 -16.52 -0.76
N TRP A 43 -14.89 -16.81 -0.70
CA TRP A 43 -15.69 -17.18 -1.86
C TRP A 43 -15.81 -16.04 -2.87
N LYS A 44 -16.16 -14.83 -2.40
CA LYS A 44 -16.43 -13.67 -3.26
C LYS A 44 -15.20 -13.22 -4.05
N PHE A 45 -14.03 -13.21 -3.41
CA PHE A 45 -12.78 -12.72 -4.01
C PHE A 45 -11.86 -13.84 -4.48
N LYS A 46 -12.23 -15.11 -4.27
CA LYS A 46 -11.42 -16.29 -4.61
C LYS A 46 -10.04 -16.21 -3.95
N VAL A 47 -10.03 -16.02 -2.63
CA VAL A 47 -8.81 -16.04 -1.82
C VAL A 47 -8.19 -17.43 -1.92
N ASP A 48 -6.88 -17.51 -2.17
CA ASP A 48 -6.15 -18.77 -2.08
C ASP A 48 -5.66 -18.97 -0.63
N ILE A 49 -6.37 -19.82 0.12
CA ILE A 49 -6.02 -20.14 1.51
C ILE A 49 -4.84 -21.11 1.57
N THR A 50 -4.53 -21.84 0.49
CA THR A 50 -3.42 -22.81 0.49
C THR A 50 -2.06 -22.14 0.60
N GLU A 51 -1.96 -20.85 0.29
CA GLU A 51 -0.77 -20.03 0.47
C GLU A 51 -0.58 -19.55 1.92
N ALA A 52 -1.65 -19.53 2.73
CA ALA A 52 -1.58 -19.07 4.12
C ALA A 52 -0.85 -20.06 5.02
N GLU A 53 -0.12 -19.56 6.01
CA GLU A 53 0.52 -20.38 7.04
C GLU A 53 -0.53 -21.12 7.88
N GLN A 54 -1.59 -20.42 8.29
CA GLN A 54 -2.77 -21.02 8.91
C GLN A 54 -3.85 -21.28 7.84
N GLN A 55 -4.05 -22.54 7.47
CA GLN A 55 -5.03 -22.91 6.43
C GLN A 55 -6.44 -23.13 6.99
N ASP A 56 -6.58 -23.44 8.28
CA ASP A 56 -7.88 -23.53 8.93
C ASP A 56 -8.40 -22.13 9.27
N ILE A 57 -9.36 -21.66 8.47
CA ILE A 57 -9.95 -20.32 8.63
C ILE A 57 -10.62 -20.10 10.00
N THR A 58 -10.98 -21.16 10.72
CA THR A 58 -11.65 -21.04 12.02
C THR A 58 -10.68 -20.70 13.16
N GLN A 59 -9.38 -20.90 12.94
CA GLN A 59 -8.31 -20.61 13.90
C GLN A 59 -7.94 -19.12 13.97
N TYR A 60 -8.32 -18.32 12.97
CA TYR A 60 -8.09 -16.88 13.02
C TYR A 60 -8.97 -16.23 14.08
N SER A 61 -8.37 -15.41 14.95
CA SER A 61 -9.09 -14.75 16.06
C SER A 61 -10.23 -13.85 15.58
N SER A 62 -10.04 -13.17 14.44
CA SER A 62 -10.97 -12.24 13.81
C SER A 62 -10.83 -12.26 12.29
N PHE A 63 -11.72 -11.57 11.57
CA PHE A 63 -11.55 -11.38 10.12
C PHE A 63 -10.28 -10.60 9.80
N ASN A 64 -9.93 -9.60 10.61
CA ASN A 64 -8.71 -8.83 10.40
C ASN A 64 -7.44 -9.70 10.50
N ALA A 65 -7.43 -10.67 11.42
CA ALA A 65 -6.34 -11.63 11.54
C ALA A 65 -6.22 -12.51 10.28
N PHE A 66 -7.34 -12.92 9.68
CA PHE A 66 -7.36 -13.61 8.39
C PHE A 66 -6.90 -12.70 7.24
N PHE A 67 -7.33 -11.44 7.24
CA PHE A 67 -6.99 -10.48 6.20
C PHE A 67 -5.48 -10.18 6.16
N THR A 68 -4.88 -10.07 7.35
CA THR A 68 -3.44 -9.87 7.56
C THR A 68 -2.67 -11.18 7.81
N ARG A 69 -3.23 -12.31 7.34
CA ARG A 69 -2.62 -13.64 7.49
C ARG A 69 -1.18 -13.68 7.01
N GLU A 70 -0.39 -14.54 7.65
CA GLU A 70 0.96 -14.87 7.19
C GLU A 70 0.89 -15.87 6.04
N LEU A 71 1.88 -15.77 5.16
CA LEU A 71 2.09 -16.73 4.08
C LEU A 71 3.03 -17.84 4.55
N ARG A 72 2.89 -19.03 3.98
CA ARG A 72 3.84 -20.12 4.24
C ARG A 72 5.26 -19.68 3.88
N LYS A 73 6.23 -20.11 4.70
CA LYS A 73 7.65 -19.83 4.46
C LYS A 73 8.07 -20.32 3.08
N GLY A 74 8.82 -19.50 2.36
CA GLY A 74 9.41 -19.84 1.06
C GLY A 74 8.51 -19.70 -0.17
N ILE A 75 7.20 -19.44 -0.04
CA ILE A 75 6.31 -19.33 -1.23
C ILE A 75 6.40 -17.97 -1.96
N ARG A 76 7.14 -17.03 -1.39
CA ARG A 76 7.47 -15.71 -1.94
C ARG A 76 9.00 -15.53 -1.88
N PRO A 77 9.77 -16.18 -2.77
CA PRO A 77 11.21 -15.96 -2.82
C PRO A 77 11.49 -14.49 -3.19
N ILE A 78 12.37 -13.87 -2.42
CA ILE A 78 12.78 -12.48 -2.64
C ILE A 78 13.88 -12.46 -3.70
N ALA A 79 13.72 -11.62 -4.72
CA ALA A 79 14.70 -11.46 -5.78
C ALA A 79 16.07 -11.08 -5.20
N VAL A 80 17.11 -11.77 -5.67
CA VAL A 80 18.49 -11.57 -5.24
C VAL A 80 19.22 -10.59 -6.17
N GLY A 81 20.32 -10.01 -5.69
CA GLY A 81 21.14 -9.07 -6.44
C GLY A 81 21.10 -7.65 -5.87
N ASP A 82 22.26 -7.02 -5.88
CA ASP A 82 22.44 -5.62 -5.47
C ASP A 82 21.71 -4.71 -6.46
N GLY A 83 20.95 -3.74 -5.95
CA GLY A 83 20.17 -2.81 -6.77
C GLY A 83 18.94 -3.43 -7.44
N VAL A 84 18.70 -4.74 -7.30
CA VAL A 84 17.46 -5.37 -7.77
C VAL A 84 16.33 -4.98 -6.85
N VAL A 85 15.30 -4.32 -7.36
CA VAL A 85 14.12 -3.91 -6.60
C VAL A 85 13.15 -5.07 -6.53
N ALA A 86 12.84 -5.55 -5.33
CA ALA A 86 11.79 -6.54 -5.14
C ALA A 86 10.42 -5.87 -5.06
N SER A 87 9.38 -6.51 -5.58
CA SER A 87 8.00 -6.07 -5.36
C SER A 87 7.70 -6.08 -3.85
N PRO A 88 7.22 -4.97 -3.27
CA PRO A 88 6.95 -4.89 -1.83
C PRO A 88 5.68 -5.62 -1.42
N VAL A 89 4.81 -5.99 -2.38
CA VAL A 89 3.47 -6.55 -2.11
C VAL A 89 3.05 -7.56 -3.17
N ASP A 90 2.05 -8.38 -2.85
CA ASP A 90 1.22 -9.07 -3.85
C ASP A 90 0.16 -8.09 -4.40
N GLY A 91 -0.10 -8.12 -5.71
CA GLY A 91 -1.17 -7.30 -6.28
C GLY A 91 -1.16 -7.22 -7.79
N ALA A 92 -1.60 -6.07 -8.31
CA ALA A 92 -1.52 -5.73 -9.72
C ALA A 92 -0.95 -4.32 -9.90
N ILE A 93 -0.07 -4.16 -10.87
CA ILE A 93 0.48 -2.85 -11.24
C ILE A 93 -0.67 -1.99 -11.74
N SER A 94 -0.96 -0.89 -11.06
CA SER A 94 -1.89 0.12 -11.55
C SER A 94 -1.23 0.94 -12.64
N GLN A 95 -0.06 1.50 -12.35
CA GLN A 95 0.82 2.24 -13.26
C GLN A 95 2.26 2.13 -12.73
N LEU A 96 3.24 2.22 -13.62
CA LEU A 96 4.65 2.36 -13.28
C LEU A 96 5.38 3.12 -14.40
N GLY A 97 6.57 3.61 -14.10
CA GLY A 97 7.45 4.22 -15.10
C GLY A 97 8.22 5.42 -14.57
N PRO A 98 8.78 6.25 -15.46
CA PRO A 98 9.51 7.44 -15.07
C PRO A 98 8.56 8.49 -14.46
N ILE A 99 9.09 9.20 -13.47
CA ILE A 99 8.53 10.47 -13.01
C ILE A 99 9.03 11.54 -13.98
N VAL A 100 8.12 12.31 -14.57
CA VAL A 100 8.45 13.34 -15.56
C VAL A 100 8.07 14.69 -14.98
N ASP A 101 9.06 15.56 -14.76
CA ASP A 101 8.87 16.91 -14.20
C ASP A 101 7.97 16.92 -12.95
N ASN A 102 8.31 16.06 -11.98
CA ASN A 102 7.57 15.92 -10.72
C ASN A 102 6.14 15.37 -10.89
N ALA A 103 5.78 14.80 -12.04
CA ALA A 103 4.45 14.25 -12.30
C ALA A 103 4.47 12.72 -12.41
N ILE A 104 3.49 12.10 -11.76
CA ILE A 104 3.22 10.66 -11.75
C ILE A 104 1.93 10.38 -12.53
N VAL A 105 1.97 9.37 -13.40
CA VAL A 105 0.78 8.90 -14.12
C VAL A 105 -0.13 8.11 -13.18
N GLN A 106 -1.39 8.53 -13.06
CA GLN A 106 -2.41 7.87 -12.26
C GLN A 106 -3.16 6.79 -13.05
N ALA A 107 -3.81 7.20 -14.15
CA ALA A 107 -4.52 6.38 -15.13
C ALA A 107 -5.21 7.26 -16.19
N LYS A 108 -5.42 6.74 -17.42
CA LYS A 108 -6.20 7.41 -18.51
C LYS A 108 -5.86 8.91 -18.67
N GLY A 109 -4.58 9.24 -18.81
CA GLY A 109 -4.12 10.62 -19.03
C GLY A 109 -4.26 11.56 -17.82
N ARG A 110 -4.57 11.02 -16.63
CA ARG A 110 -4.55 11.80 -15.38
C ARG A 110 -3.19 11.62 -14.71
N ASN A 111 -2.63 12.74 -14.30
CA ASN A 111 -1.41 12.79 -13.52
C ASN A 111 -1.68 13.49 -12.18
N TYR A 112 -0.79 13.28 -11.22
CA TYR A 112 -0.69 14.03 -9.97
C TYR A 112 0.79 14.26 -9.69
N LYS A 113 1.11 15.24 -8.84
CA LYS A 113 2.51 15.56 -8.57
C LYS A 113 3.09 14.79 -7.38
N VAL A 114 4.41 14.59 -7.36
CA VAL A 114 5.09 13.93 -6.24
C VAL A 114 4.97 14.77 -4.97
N ASP A 115 5.12 16.09 -5.04
CA ASP A 115 4.93 16.99 -3.89
C ASP A 115 3.52 16.86 -3.29
N GLU A 116 2.48 16.76 -4.12
CA GLU A 116 1.11 16.50 -3.67
C GLU A 116 0.99 15.15 -2.96
N LEU A 117 1.65 14.10 -3.47
CA LEU A 117 1.71 12.79 -2.80
C LEU A 117 2.46 12.89 -1.47
N LEU A 118 3.55 13.64 -1.42
CA LEU A 118 4.42 13.81 -0.26
C LEU A 118 4.00 14.96 0.67
N ALA A 119 2.71 15.33 0.64
CA ALA A 119 2.10 16.30 1.53
C ALA A 119 2.74 17.71 1.52
N GLY A 120 3.27 18.11 0.35
CA GLY A 120 3.90 19.41 0.14
C GLY A 120 5.38 19.46 0.52
N ASP A 121 6.02 18.32 0.81
CA ASP A 121 7.46 18.25 1.04
C ASP A 121 8.24 18.43 -0.28
N ILE A 122 8.50 19.70 -0.62
CA ILE A 122 9.19 20.08 -1.86
C ILE A 122 10.60 19.50 -1.89
N LEU A 123 11.34 19.58 -0.77
CA LEU A 123 12.72 19.13 -0.69
C LEU A 123 12.85 17.62 -0.93
N LEU A 124 11.95 16.83 -0.35
CA LEU A 124 11.90 15.39 -0.61
C LEU A 124 11.47 15.11 -2.05
N SER A 125 10.47 15.84 -2.58
CA SER A 125 9.97 15.62 -3.94
C SER A 125 11.01 15.85 -5.04
N GLU A 126 11.91 16.83 -4.87
CA GLU A 126 12.99 17.10 -5.84
C GLU A 126 13.94 15.91 -6.01
N ARG A 127 14.11 15.08 -4.97
CA ARG A 127 14.94 13.86 -5.02
C ARG A 127 14.39 12.79 -5.97
N PHE A 128 13.10 12.88 -6.30
CA PHE A 128 12.38 11.94 -7.16
C PHE A 128 11.95 12.54 -8.49
N LYS A 129 12.31 13.79 -8.79
CA LYS A 129 11.83 14.52 -9.98
C LYS A 129 12.07 13.80 -11.30
N HIS A 130 13.18 13.05 -11.39
CA HIS A 130 13.59 12.22 -12.53
C HIS A 130 13.68 10.72 -12.15
N GLY A 131 13.09 10.35 -11.01
CA GLY A 131 13.09 8.99 -10.50
C GLY A 131 12.10 8.08 -11.23
N GLN A 132 11.86 6.93 -10.62
CA GLN A 132 10.86 5.96 -11.08
C GLN A 132 9.74 5.84 -10.04
N PHE A 133 8.53 5.50 -10.48
CA PHE A 133 7.43 5.17 -9.57
C PHE A 133 6.76 3.86 -9.94
N ALA A 134 6.22 3.16 -8.95
CA ALA A 134 5.30 2.05 -9.14
C ALA A 134 4.10 2.20 -8.20
N THR A 135 2.90 2.22 -8.77
CA THR A 135 1.63 2.17 -8.02
C THR A 135 1.08 0.76 -8.12
N ILE A 136 1.00 0.05 -6.99
CA ILE A 136 0.57 -1.35 -6.94
C ILE A 136 -0.73 -1.44 -6.14
N TYR A 137 -1.79 -1.94 -6.79
CA TYR A 137 -3.10 -2.15 -6.19
C TYR A 137 -3.19 -3.54 -5.57
N LEU A 138 -3.57 -3.60 -4.29
CA LEU A 138 -3.84 -4.82 -3.55
C LEU A 138 -5.35 -5.05 -3.53
N SER A 139 -5.80 -6.07 -4.25
CA SER A 139 -7.21 -6.48 -4.26
C SER A 139 -7.53 -7.28 -3.00
N PRO A 140 -8.80 -7.38 -2.57
CA PRO A 140 -9.16 -8.06 -1.31
C PRO A 140 -8.75 -9.54 -1.19
N ARG A 141 -8.33 -10.19 -2.29
CA ARG A 141 -7.80 -11.56 -2.24
C ARG A 141 -6.30 -11.67 -1.95
N ASP A 142 -5.56 -10.60 -2.22
CA ASP A 142 -4.10 -10.63 -2.21
C ASP A 142 -3.58 -10.66 -0.75
N TYR A 143 -2.27 -10.81 -0.59
CA TYR A 143 -1.60 -10.69 0.71
C TYR A 143 -1.38 -9.21 1.04
N HIS A 144 -1.77 -8.79 2.25
CA HIS A 144 -1.88 -7.35 2.60
C HIS A 144 -0.83 -6.85 3.59
N ARG A 145 0.26 -7.60 3.76
CA ARG A 145 1.46 -7.04 4.39
C ARG A 145 2.44 -6.58 3.31
N ILE A 146 3.19 -5.56 3.67
CA ILE A 146 4.08 -4.79 2.82
C ILE A 146 5.48 -5.05 3.33
N HIS A 147 6.38 -5.31 2.39
CA HIS A 147 7.75 -5.67 2.67
C HIS A 147 8.69 -4.68 2.01
N MET A 148 9.92 -4.62 2.52
CA MET A 148 10.96 -3.78 1.99
C MET A 148 11.39 -4.23 0.60
N PRO A 149 11.38 -3.34 -0.41
CA PRO A 149 11.84 -3.67 -1.76
C PRO A 149 13.37 -3.73 -1.88
N LEU A 150 14.07 -3.04 -0.96
CA LEU A 150 15.53 -2.96 -0.79
C LEU A 150 15.83 -2.87 0.71
N THR A 151 17.03 -3.27 1.13
CA THR A 151 17.50 -2.99 2.49
C THR A 151 17.58 -1.47 2.67
N GLY A 152 17.07 -0.97 3.79
CA GLY A 152 17.04 0.46 4.05
C GLY A 152 16.85 0.80 5.52
N ARG A 153 17.40 1.96 5.90
CA ARG A 153 17.29 2.54 7.24
C ARG A 153 16.14 3.55 7.26
N LEU A 154 15.21 3.37 8.18
CA LEU A 154 14.05 4.27 8.33
C LEU A 154 14.55 5.66 8.71
N LYS A 155 14.14 6.66 7.91
CA LYS A 155 14.52 8.07 8.11
C LYS A 155 13.37 8.88 8.68
N SER A 156 12.19 8.74 8.10
CA SER A 156 10.99 9.45 8.56
C SER A 156 9.72 8.71 8.20
N MET A 157 8.67 9.00 8.95
CA MET A 157 7.31 8.58 8.68
C MET A 157 6.39 9.80 8.79
N SER A 158 5.46 9.96 7.85
CA SER A 158 4.44 11.00 7.93
C SER A 158 3.05 10.40 7.74
N TYR A 159 2.15 10.62 8.70
CA TYR A 159 0.72 10.40 8.52
C TYR A 159 0.10 11.65 7.90
N VAL A 160 -0.68 11.45 6.84
CA VAL A 160 -1.35 12.53 6.10
C VAL A 160 -2.85 12.28 6.09
N PRO A 161 -3.66 13.15 6.73
CA PRO A 161 -5.11 13.01 6.72
C PRO A 161 -5.66 13.26 5.31
N GLY A 162 -6.76 12.59 4.97
CA GLY A 162 -7.33 12.72 3.63
C GLY A 162 -8.75 12.19 3.52
N LYS A 163 -9.19 11.96 2.29
CA LYS A 163 -10.40 11.19 2.01
C LYS A 163 -10.07 9.70 2.02
N LEU A 164 -11.08 8.85 1.98
CA LEU A 164 -10.94 7.41 1.84
C LEU A 164 -11.74 6.98 0.61
N PHE A 165 -11.41 7.50 -0.58
CA PHE A 165 -12.00 6.99 -1.82
C PHE A 165 -11.54 5.56 -2.06
N SER A 166 -12.33 4.76 -2.78
CA SER A 166 -11.90 3.43 -3.20
C SER A 166 -10.73 3.55 -4.19
N VAL A 167 -9.73 2.69 -4.07
CA VAL A 167 -8.52 2.70 -4.95
C VAL A 167 -8.59 1.69 -6.09
N ASN A 168 -9.77 1.12 -6.34
CA ASN A 168 -9.94 0.18 -7.45
C ASN A 168 -9.65 0.85 -8.81
N PRO A 169 -9.31 0.07 -9.87
CA PRO A 169 -8.95 0.63 -11.17
C PRO A 169 -10.00 1.55 -11.81
N ARG A 170 -11.29 1.38 -11.49
CA ARG A 170 -12.35 2.27 -11.98
C ARG A 170 -12.26 3.64 -11.33
N THR A 171 -12.13 3.69 -10.00
CA THR A 171 -12.01 4.96 -9.27
C THR A 171 -10.70 5.69 -9.63
N ALA A 172 -9.59 4.95 -9.77
CA ALA A 172 -8.31 5.52 -10.21
C ALA A 172 -8.39 6.22 -11.58
N ARG A 173 -9.32 5.80 -12.45
CA ARG A 173 -9.58 6.43 -13.75
C ARG A 173 -10.54 7.61 -13.70
N ALA A 174 -11.28 7.80 -12.61
CA ALA A 174 -12.33 8.81 -12.53
C ALA A 174 -11.97 9.95 -11.58
N VAL A 175 -11.43 9.63 -10.39
CA VAL A 175 -11.16 10.60 -9.34
C VAL A 175 -9.79 11.25 -9.58
N PRO A 176 -9.72 12.58 -9.75
CA PRO A 176 -8.45 13.27 -9.94
C PRO A 176 -7.63 13.26 -8.66
N LYS A 177 -6.30 13.10 -8.79
CA LYS A 177 -5.32 13.13 -7.69
C LYS A 177 -5.70 12.16 -6.56
N LEU A 178 -6.24 11.00 -6.91
CA LEU A 178 -6.81 10.03 -5.97
C LEU A 178 -5.84 9.69 -4.84
N PHE A 179 -4.59 9.34 -5.17
CA PHE A 179 -3.60 8.91 -4.20
C PHE A 179 -3.08 10.06 -3.33
N ALA A 180 -2.99 11.28 -3.87
CA ALA A 180 -2.62 12.48 -3.11
C ALA A 180 -3.77 13.04 -2.25
N ARG A 181 -5.03 12.68 -2.55
CA ARG A 181 -6.21 13.08 -1.78
C ARG A 181 -6.59 12.08 -0.70
N ASN A 182 -6.24 10.82 -0.89
CA ASN A 182 -6.54 9.80 0.09
C ASN A 182 -5.64 9.93 1.32
N GLU A 183 -6.19 9.54 2.46
CA GLU A 183 -5.45 9.37 3.69
C GLU A 183 -4.35 8.32 3.49
N ARG A 184 -3.16 8.62 4.00
CA ARG A 184 -1.96 7.82 3.71
C ARG A 184 -0.89 7.96 4.76
N VAL A 185 0.03 7.00 4.77
CA VAL A 185 1.27 7.03 5.53
C VAL A 185 2.43 7.00 4.54
N ILE A 186 3.34 7.96 4.66
CA ILE A 186 4.56 8.08 3.87
C ILE A 186 5.71 7.57 4.72
N CYS A 187 6.47 6.59 4.23
CA CYS A 187 7.67 6.09 4.89
C CYS A 187 8.89 6.33 3.98
N VAL A 188 9.89 7.04 4.50
CA VAL A 188 11.13 7.36 3.80
C VAL A 188 12.26 6.51 4.37
N PHE A 189 13.01 5.84 3.49
CA PHE A 189 14.15 5.02 3.85
C PHE A 189 15.39 5.47 3.11
N ASP A 190 16.49 5.60 3.84
CA ASP A 190 17.83 5.72 3.25
C ASP A 190 18.31 4.32 2.84
N THR A 191 18.76 4.17 1.59
CA THR A 191 19.34 2.91 1.07
C THR A 191 20.69 3.21 0.43
N ASP A 192 21.47 2.18 0.13
CA ASP A 192 22.77 2.32 -0.58
C ASP A 192 22.62 2.93 -1.98
N PHE A 193 21.40 2.98 -2.52
CA PHE A 193 21.10 3.54 -3.84
C PHE A 193 20.43 4.91 -3.77
N GLY A 194 20.36 5.52 -2.59
CA GLY A 194 19.63 6.75 -2.33
C GLY A 194 18.31 6.51 -1.60
N GLU A 195 17.56 7.58 -1.37
CA GLU A 195 16.30 7.49 -0.65
C GLU A 195 15.22 6.83 -1.49
N ILE A 196 14.46 5.93 -0.87
CA ILE A 196 13.22 5.41 -1.43
C ILE A 196 12.05 5.83 -0.56
N VAL A 197 10.85 5.90 -1.17
CA VAL A 197 9.62 6.18 -0.45
C VAL A 197 8.60 5.08 -0.70
N LEU A 198 8.01 4.56 0.37
CA LEU A 198 6.83 3.71 0.33
C LEU A 198 5.65 4.49 0.92
N VAL A 199 4.64 4.75 0.09
CA VAL A 199 3.41 5.41 0.51
C VAL A 199 2.28 4.39 0.59
N LEU A 200 1.79 4.19 1.81
CA LEU A 200 0.63 3.37 2.10
C LEU A 200 -0.62 4.23 1.91
N VAL A 201 -1.43 3.95 0.89
CA VAL A 201 -2.65 4.72 0.61
C VAL A 201 -3.89 3.95 1.09
N GLY A 202 -4.58 4.53 2.07
CA GLY A 202 -5.84 4.01 2.58
C GLY A 202 -6.99 4.15 1.58
N ALA A 203 -8.06 3.40 1.81
CA ALA A 203 -9.28 3.44 1.00
C ALA A 203 -10.53 3.25 1.88
N ILE A 204 -11.73 3.46 1.32
CA ILE A 204 -12.97 3.17 2.07
C ILE A 204 -12.96 1.72 2.56
N PHE A 205 -13.35 1.51 3.82
CA PHE A 205 -13.26 0.22 4.54
C PHE A 205 -11.84 -0.22 4.91
N VAL A 206 -10.83 0.50 4.41
CA VAL A 206 -9.40 0.19 4.51
C VAL A 206 -8.61 1.43 4.89
N GLY A 207 -9.08 2.11 5.92
CA GLY A 207 -8.35 3.25 6.47
C GLY A 207 -7.24 2.81 7.40
N SER A 208 -7.25 1.57 7.89
CA SER A 208 -6.36 1.14 8.96
C SER A 208 -5.01 0.64 8.46
N MET A 209 -3.97 1.36 8.85
CA MET A 209 -2.58 1.16 8.46
C MET A 209 -1.72 0.96 9.72
N GLN A 210 -0.74 0.08 9.61
CA GLN A 210 0.19 -0.25 10.67
C GLN A 210 1.60 -0.43 10.09
N THR A 211 2.61 0.00 10.85
CA THR A 211 4.03 -0.31 10.58
C THR A 211 4.57 -1.23 11.68
N VAL A 212 5.66 -1.94 11.38
CA VAL A 212 6.26 -2.86 12.36
C VAL A 212 6.89 -2.14 13.55
N TRP A 213 7.25 -0.87 13.40
CA TRP A 213 7.92 -0.07 14.43
C TRP A 213 6.98 0.82 15.26
N SER A 214 5.89 1.35 14.66
CA SER A 214 4.94 2.22 15.37
C SER A 214 3.61 1.54 15.70
N GLY A 215 3.41 0.30 15.26
CA GLY A 215 2.13 -0.37 15.44
C GLY A 215 1.02 0.32 14.64
N GLN A 216 -0.19 0.36 15.21
CA GLN A 216 -1.35 0.92 14.54
C GLN A 216 -1.26 2.45 14.45
N ILE A 217 -1.25 2.99 13.24
CA ILE A 217 -1.24 4.44 12.96
C ILE A 217 -2.67 4.94 12.80
N THR A 218 -3.49 4.19 12.06
CA THR A 218 -4.91 4.49 11.85
C THR A 218 -5.77 3.25 12.08
N PRO A 219 -6.99 3.41 12.61
CA PRO A 219 -7.48 4.54 13.40
C PRO A 219 -6.71 4.73 14.73
N PRO A 220 -6.83 5.87 15.44
CA PRO A 220 -7.73 7.00 15.17
C PRO A 220 -7.37 7.80 13.91
N TYR A 221 -8.39 8.33 13.24
CA TYR A 221 -8.22 9.19 12.06
C TYR A 221 -7.92 10.62 12.50
N GLY A 222 -6.67 11.05 12.35
CA GLY A 222 -6.22 12.40 12.71
C GLY A 222 -6.69 13.46 11.74
N LYS A 223 -6.69 14.74 12.18
CA LYS A 223 -7.06 15.91 11.34
C LYS A 223 -5.87 16.68 10.78
N HIS A 224 -4.68 16.42 11.31
CA HIS A 224 -3.45 17.13 10.98
C HIS A 224 -2.40 16.14 10.51
N ILE A 225 -1.46 16.63 9.69
CA ILE A 225 -0.27 15.88 9.32
C ILE A 225 0.53 15.64 10.60
N GLN A 226 1.00 14.41 10.80
CA GLN A 226 1.91 14.05 11.88
C GLN A 226 3.18 13.50 11.25
N ARG A 227 4.33 13.93 11.74
CA ARG A 227 5.63 13.52 11.26
C ARG A 227 6.46 12.99 12.41
N TRP A 228 7.16 11.89 12.14
CA TRP A 228 8.16 11.29 13.00
C TRP A 228 9.46 11.21 12.20
N ASP A 229 10.52 11.77 12.74
CA ASP A 229 11.87 11.63 12.21
C ASP A 229 12.62 10.65 13.11
N TYR A 230 13.37 9.74 12.51
CA TYR A 230 14.07 8.68 13.21
C TYR A 230 15.58 8.90 13.07
N GLU A 231 16.26 9.05 14.19
CA GLU A 231 17.71 9.29 14.25
C GLU A 231 18.37 8.34 15.25
N GLY A 232 19.68 8.15 15.15
CA GLY A 232 20.44 7.31 16.09
C GLY A 232 19.86 5.91 16.25
N ASP A 233 19.62 5.48 17.49
CA ASP A 233 19.13 4.13 17.81
C ASP A 233 17.64 3.92 17.47
N GLU A 234 16.86 4.99 17.23
CA GLU A 234 15.45 4.90 16.85
C GLU A 234 15.24 4.55 15.37
N ALA A 235 16.24 4.86 14.54
CA ALA A 235 16.22 4.55 13.12
C ALA A 235 16.54 3.07 12.90
N ILE A 236 15.47 2.27 12.75
CA ILE A 236 15.59 0.85 12.45
C ILE A 236 16.06 0.61 11.01
N THR A 237 16.88 -0.41 10.82
CA THR A 237 17.21 -0.94 9.50
C THR A 237 16.33 -2.15 9.23
N LEU A 238 15.68 -2.16 8.07
CA LEU A 238 14.92 -3.30 7.59
C LEU A 238 15.60 -3.87 6.35
N GLU A 239 15.85 -5.17 6.38
CA GLU A 239 16.44 -5.89 5.27
C GLU A 239 15.44 -6.07 4.12
N LYS A 240 15.96 -6.20 2.90
CA LYS A 240 15.17 -6.53 1.72
C LYS A 240 14.27 -7.74 1.99
N GLY A 241 12.97 -7.58 1.74
CA GLY A 241 11.97 -8.61 1.97
C GLY A 241 11.47 -8.73 3.42
N GLN A 242 12.00 -7.98 4.38
CA GLN A 242 11.39 -7.90 5.72
C GLN A 242 10.07 -7.13 5.67
N GLU A 243 9.12 -7.54 6.51
CA GLU A 243 7.85 -6.82 6.66
C GLU A 243 8.10 -5.43 7.23
N MET A 244 7.51 -4.40 6.61
CA MET A 244 7.60 -3.01 7.04
C MET A 244 6.26 -2.46 7.54
N GLY A 245 5.15 -3.01 7.02
CA GLY A 245 3.81 -2.58 7.42
C GLY A 245 2.72 -3.44 6.82
N ARG A 246 1.46 -3.06 7.08
CA ARG A 246 0.29 -3.81 6.61
C ARG A 246 -0.95 -2.94 6.53
N PHE A 247 -1.89 -3.37 5.71
CA PHE A 247 -3.24 -2.82 5.66
C PHE A 247 -4.24 -3.79 6.26
N ASN A 248 -5.19 -3.25 7.01
CA ASN A 248 -6.20 -4.04 7.68
C ASN A 248 -7.49 -4.27 6.84
N MET A 249 -7.52 -3.98 5.51
CA MET A 249 -8.61 -4.37 4.57
C MET A 249 -8.55 -4.04 3.02
N GLY A 250 -7.46 -3.80 2.28
CA GLY A 250 -7.46 -3.56 0.79
C GLY A 250 -7.01 -2.16 0.32
N SER A 251 -6.00 -2.04 -0.55
CA SER A 251 -5.16 -0.83 -0.50
C SER A 251 -4.33 -0.58 -1.75
N THR A 252 -3.50 0.46 -1.72
CA THR A 252 -2.50 0.73 -2.74
C THR A 252 -1.20 1.14 -2.10
N VAL A 253 -0.10 0.63 -2.62
CA VAL A 253 1.24 1.12 -2.32
C VAL A 253 1.73 1.93 -3.50
N VAL A 254 2.18 3.16 -3.25
CA VAL A 254 2.95 3.94 -4.22
C VAL A 254 4.40 3.92 -3.77
N MET A 255 5.27 3.36 -4.61
CA MET A 255 6.72 3.33 -4.39
C MET A 255 7.38 4.37 -5.27
N LEU A 256 8.27 5.17 -4.70
CA LEU A 256 9.15 6.10 -5.40
C LEU A 256 10.59 5.63 -5.26
N LEU A 257 11.32 5.62 -6.36
CA LEU A 257 12.72 5.26 -6.46
C LEU A 257 13.49 6.43 -7.04
N PRO A 258 14.74 6.67 -6.59
CA PRO A 258 15.57 7.76 -7.10
C PRO A 258 16.05 7.46 -8.52
N GLU A 259 16.54 8.49 -9.22
CA GLU A 259 17.05 8.38 -10.60
C GLU A 259 18.26 7.42 -10.72
N SER A 260 19.02 7.24 -9.65
CA SER A 260 20.15 6.30 -9.54
C SER A 260 19.75 4.84 -9.69
N MET A 261 18.47 4.49 -9.55
CA MET A 261 17.99 3.12 -9.66
C MET A 261 17.68 2.73 -11.10
N ASN A 262 17.97 1.48 -11.45
CA ASN A 262 17.65 0.95 -12.77
C ASN A 262 16.15 1.08 -13.07
N THR A 263 15.84 1.39 -14.33
CA THR A 263 14.47 1.42 -14.83
C THR A 263 13.79 0.07 -14.67
N PHE A 264 12.47 0.07 -14.50
CA PHE A 264 11.70 -1.16 -14.46
C PHE A 264 11.86 -1.99 -15.74
N SER A 265 11.88 -3.31 -15.57
CA SER A 265 11.95 -4.26 -16.67
C SER A 265 10.75 -4.08 -17.61
N GLN A 266 10.99 -4.18 -18.91
CA GLN A 266 9.97 -4.01 -19.96
C GLN A 266 8.82 -5.04 -19.87
N GLU A 267 9.03 -6.12 -19.10
CA GLU A 267 8.00 -7.11 -18.85
C GLU A 267 6.84 -6.57 -18.00
N TRP A 268 7.06 -5.49 -17.24
CA TRP A 268 6.09 -4.94 -16.30
C TRP A 268 5.29 -3.82 -16.95
N GLN A 269 3.97 -3.98 -16.94
CA GLN A 269 3.03 -3.04 -17.55
C GLN A 269 1.78 -2.91 -16.67
N ALA A 270 1.05 -1.81 -16.85
CA ALA A 270 -0.23 -1.59 -16.17
C ALA A 270 -1.19 -2.78 -16.38
N GLY A 271 -1.79 -3.25 -15.28
CA GLY A 271 -2.71 -4.38 -15.24
C GLY A 271 -2.04 -5.75 -15.01
N LYS A 272 -0.71 -5.87 -15.16
CA LYS A 272 0.00 -7.13 -14.90
C LYS A 272 -0.02 -7.43 -13.40
N LYS A 273 -0.29 -8.70 -13.05
CA LYS A 273 -0.21 -9.18 -11.67
C LYS A 273 1.24 -9.34 -11.26
N ILE A 274 1.52 -9.02 -10.01
CA ILE A 274 2.84 -9.18 -9.40
C ILE A 274 2.69 -9.82 -8.03
N ARG A 275 3.74 -10.53 -7.62
CA ARG A 275 3.86 -11.12 -6.29
C ARG A 275 4.99 -10.47 -5.51
N LEU A 276 4.82 -10.41 -4.20
CA LEU A 276 5.86 -10.06 -3.23
C LEU A 276 7.16 -10.79 -3.59
N GLY A 277 8.27 -10.04 -3.62
CA GLY A 277 9.60 -10.57 -3.85
C GLY A 277 10.03 -10.61 -5.32
N GLN A 278 9.13 -10.50 -6.30
CA GLN A 278 9.52 -10.53 -7.71
C GLN A 278 10.40 -9.33 -8.09
N ALA A 279 11.41 -9.55 -8.93
CA ALA A 279 12.28 -8.50 -9.45
C ALA A 279 11.46 -7.54 -10.33
N LEU A 280 11.63 -6.24 -10.11
CA LEU A 280 10.95 -5.18 -10.84
C LEU A 280 11.80 -4.55 -11.94
N ASN A 281 13.13 -4.63 -11.83
CA ASN A 281 14.12 -4.11 -12.77
C ASN A 281 15.05 -5.21 -13.27
#